data_AF-A0A8T3ARC7-F1
#
_entry.id   AF-A0A8T3ARC7-F1
#
_cell.length_a   1.000
_cell.length_b   1.000
_cell.length_c   1.000
_cell.angle_alpha   90.00
_cell.angle_beta   90.00
_cell.angle_gamma   90.00
#
_symmetry.space_group_name_H-M   'P 1'
#
loop_
_entity.id
_entity.type
_entity.pdbx_description
1 polymer ?
#
loop_
_entity_poly.entity_id
_entity_poly.type
_entity_poly.pdbx_seq_one_letter_code
_entity_poly.pdbx_strand_id
1 'polypeptide(L)'
;MLKCGRQKCVHKRESGRRIVGMEAKARTEIAWNRRCGSRNQIRKRMRSRISLVASIFVPTVVVLSCLTFFGWFICGSIGAYPTTWLSEGSNCFVFSLMFSIAVVVIACPCALGLATPTAVMVATGVGAANGVLIKGGDALERAQNVGYVIFDKTGTLTQGKATVTTAKTFTGMDLGDFLTLVASAEASSEHPLARAIIDYACHYHFYGKFPTTKDTMKMRKEDFLSEWLLETSEFSALPGRGVQCLINGKQIMVGNRNLLTENGLPVPLEAENFLVELESNGKTGVLVAYDGIFTGALGVADPLKREASVVVEGLKKMGVKPVIVTGDNWRTARAVAKEVGIEDVRAEVMPAGKADAVRSFQKDGSVVAMVGDGINDSPALAAADVGMAIGAGTDIAIEAADYVLMRNNLEDVITAIDLSRKTFARIRWNYFFAMAYNVIAIPVAAGVLFPFTRLSMPPWLAGACMAFSSVSVVCSSLLLRRYRKPRLTTILEITVE
;
A
#
# COMPACT_ATOMS: atom_id res chain seq x y z
N MET A 1 -50.45 -15.96 6.28
CA MET A 1 -49.69 -15.34 5.17
C MET A 1 -48.52 -14.43 5.60
N LEU A 2 -48.27 -14.20 6.89
CA LEU A 2 -47.24 -13.26 7.38
C LEU A 2 -45.82 -13.85 7.64
N LYS A 3 -45.58 -15.14 7.36
CA LYS A 3 -44.23 -15.75 7.52
C LYS A 3 -43.43 -15.88 6.20
N CYS A 4 -44.04 -15.63 5.04
CA CYS A 4 -43.40 -15.82 3.73
C CYS A 4 -42.60 -14.57 3.26
N GLY A 5 -42.86 -13.38 3.82
CA GLY A 5 -42.19 -12.12 3.46
C GLY A 5 -40.78 -11.96 4.05
N ARG A 6 -40.55 -12.38 5.31
CA ARG A 6 -39.23 -12.28 5.97
C ARG A 6 -38.17 -13.17 5.33
N GLN A 7 -38.54 -14.34 4.80
CA GLN A 7 -37.61 -15.26 4.14
C GLN A 7 -37.16 -14.76 2.77
N LYS A 8 -38.01 -14.06 2.02
CA LYS A 8 -37.62 -13.47 0.72
C LYS A 8 -36.64 -12.30 0.87
N CYS A 9 -36.77 -11.46 1.91
CA CYS A 9 -35.79 -10.41 2.19
C CYS A 9 -34.44 -10.97 2.65
N VAL A 10 -34.40 -12.04 3.45
CA VAL A 10 -33.14 -12.69 3.86
C VAL A 10 -32.45 -13.39 2.68
N HIS A 11 -33.20 -13.99 1.75
CA HIS A 11 -32.59 -14.55 0.53
C HIS A 11 -32.07 -13.46 -0.43
N LYS A 12 -32.74 -12.30 -0.52
CA LYS A 12 -32.24 -11.13 -1.25
C LYS A 12 -31.01 -10.51 -0.58
N ARG A 13 -30.93 -10.51 0.77
CA ARG A 13 -29.76 -10.11 1.59
C ARG A 13 -28.50 -10.92 1.27
N GLU A 14 -28.62 -12.22 1.02
CA GLU A 14 -27.46 -13.05 0.61
C GLU A 14 -27.13 -12.95 -0.88
N SER A 15 -28.12 -12.67 -1.72
CA SER A 15 -27.95 -12.56 -3.17
C SER A 15 -27.26 -11.24 -3.57
N GLY A 16 -27.67 -10.10 -3.01
CA GLY A 16 -27.05 -8.80 -3.29
C GLY A 16 -25.60 -8.69 -2.83
N ARG A 17 -25.29 -9.22 -1.64
CA ARG A 17 -23.91 -9.32 -1.10
C ARG A 17 -23.03 -10.26 -1.94
N ARG A 18 -23.63 -11.34 -2.47
CA ARG A 18 -22.95 -12.23 -3.43
C ARG A 18 -22.72 -11.54 -4.77
N ILE A 19 -23.64 -10.75 -5.30
CA ILE A 19 -23.50 -10.17 -6.65
C ILE A 19 -22.47 -9.03 -6.67
N VAL A 20 -22.52 -8.08 -5.74
CA VAL A 20 -21.52 -6.98 -5.67
C VAL A 20 -20.15 -7.53 -5.25
N GLY A 21 -20.14 -8.51 -4.32
CA GLY A 21 -18.93 -9.25 -3.97
C GLY A 21 -18.38 -10.07 -5.13
N MET A 22 -19.22 -10.68 -5.98
CA MET A 22 -18.82 -11.47 -7.14
C MET A 22 -18.34 -10.59 -8.30
N GLU A 23 -18.94 -9.42 -8.55
CA GLU A 23 -18.44 -8.48 -9.56
C GLU A 23 -17.13 -7.82 -9.11
N ALA A 24 -17.02 -7.43 -7.84
CA ALA A 24 -15.76 -6.95 -7.27
C ALA A 24 -14.69 -8.04 -7.29
N LYS A 25 -15.06 -9.30 -6.94
CA LYS A 25 -14.18 -10.49 -6.98
C LYS A 25 -13.76 -10.87 -8.39
N ALA A 26 -14.66 -10.82 -9.38
CA ALA A 26 -14.35 -11.11 -10.77
C ALA A 26 -13.43 -10.03 -11.36
N ARG A 27 -13.67 -8.75 -11.04
CA ARG A 27 -12.80 -7.65 -11.48
C ARG A 27 -11.45 -7.66 -10.77
N THR A 28 -11.40 -8.01 -9.48
CA THR A 28 -10.14 -8.27 -8.79
C THR A 28 -9.45 -9.49 -9.35
N GLU A 29 -10.12 -10.59 -9.69
CA GLU A 29 -9.52 -11.74 -10.36
C GLU A 29 -8.98 -11.40 -11.76
N ILE A 30 -9.67 -10.57 -12.55
CA ILE A 30 -9.16 -10.10 -13.85
C ILE A 30 -7.96 -9.17 -13.67
N ALA A 31 -8.04 -8.22 -12.74
CA ALA A 31 -6.93 -7.32 -12.40
C ALA A 31 -5.74 -8.09 -11.82
N TRP A 32 -6.01 -9.09 -10.98
CA TRP A 32 -5.04 -9.97 -10.34
C TRP A 32 -4.44 -10.95 -11.34
N ASN A 33 -5.20 -11.51 -12.29
CA ASN A 33 -4.68 -12.35 -13.36
C ASN A 33 -3.81 -11.54 -14.33
N ARG A 34 -4.22 -10.32 -14.68
CA ARG A 34 -3.35 -9.38 -15.44
C ARG A 34 -2.10 -9.02 -14.64
N ARG A 35 -2.22 -8.79 -13.33
CA ARG A 35 -1.10 -8.50 -12.43
C ARG A 35 -0.19 -9.71 -12.24
N CYS A 36 -0.70 -10.92 -12.11
CA CYS A 36 0.05 -12.18 -12.05
C CYS A 36 0.75 -12.46 -13.38
N GLY A 37 0.12 -12.15 -14.50
CA GLY A 37 0.76 -12.09 -15.82
C GLY A 37 1.96 -11.12 -15.81
N SER A 38 1.77 -9.88 -15.33
CA SER A 38 2.84 -8.89 -15.22
C SER A 38 3.91 -9.28 -14.18
N ARG A 39 3.55 -9.89 -13.05
CA ARG A 39 4.45 -10.36 -11.98
C ARG A 39 5.24 -11.58 -12.44
N ASN A 40 4.68 -12.45 -13.28
CA ASN A 40 5.45 -13.52 -13.93
C ASN A 40 6.46 -12.92 -14.94
N GLN A 41 6.11 -11.81 -15.60
CA GLN A 41 7.01 -11.08 -16.49
C GLN A 41 8.09 -10.29 -15.72
N ILE A 42 7.77 -9.73 -14.55
CA ILE A 42 8.69 -8.98 -13.67
C ILE A 42 9.57 -9.92 -12.84
N ARG A 43 9.05 -11.04 -12.31
CA ARG A 43 9.86 -12.14 -11.73
C ARG A 43 10.86 -12.66 -12.74
N LYS A 44 10.46 -12.78 -14.02
CA LYS A 44 11.40 -13.07 -15.12
C LYS A 44 12.48 -11.97 -15.24
N ARG A 45 12.14 -10.67 -15.15
CA ARG A 45 13.10 -9.56 -15.22
C ARG A 45 14.07 -9.47 -14.03
N MET A 46 13.62 -9.67 -12.80
CA MET A 46 14.48 -9.58 -11.60
C MET A 46 15.40 -10.80 -11.47
N ARG A 47 14.87 -12.01 -11.71
CA ARG A 47 15.70 -13.21 -11.91
C ARG A 47 16.71 -12.95 -13.04
N SER A 48 16.35 -12.19 -14.09
CA SER A 48 17.30 -11.84 -15.15
C SER A 48 18.44 -10.93 -14.73
N ARG A 49 18.35 -10.00 -13.76
CA ARG A 49 19.52 -9.13 -13.43
C ARG A 49 20.64 -9.88 -12.73
N ILE A 50 20.30 -10.69 -11.72
CA ILE A 50 21.30 -11.55 -11.05
C ILE A 50 21.79 -12.63 -12.02
N SER A 51 20.89 -13.22 -12.82
CA SER A 51 21.27 -14.18 -13.86
C SER A 51 22.10 -13.56 -15.00
N LEU A 52 21.92 -12.27 -15.32
CA LEU A 52 22.69 -11.53 -16.32
C LEU A 52 24.10 -11.23 -15.80
N VAL A 53 24.20 -10.80 -14.55
CA VAL A 53 25.51 -10.60 -13.90
C VAL A 53 26.25 -11.94 -13.86
N ALA A 54 25.59 -13.02 -13.43
CA ALA A 54 26.19 -14.36 -13.42
C ALA A 54 26.58 -14.85 -14.83
N SER A 55 25.74 -14.62 -15.85
CA SER A 55 26.01 -15.07 -17.23
C SER A 55 27.18 -14.35 -17.89
N ILE A 56 27.47 -13.12 -17.49
CA ILE A 56 28.64 -12.36 -17.97
C ILE A 56 29.88 -12.71 -17.13
N PHE A 57 29.69 -12.82 -15.82
CA PHE A 57 30.78 -13.01 -14.86
C PHE A 57 31.44 -14.38 -14.98
N VAL A 58 30.65 -15.46 -15.11
CA VAL A 58 31.20 -16.83 -15.17
C VAL A 58 32.13 -17.04 -16.38
N PRO A 59 31.75 -16.71 -17.64
CA PRO A 59 32.66 -16.83 -18.78
C PRO A 59 33.92 -15.97 -18.63
N THR A 60 33.79 -14.76 -18.08
CA THR A 60 34.93 -13.84 -17.86
C THR A 60 35.97 -14.48 -16.93
N VAL A 61 35.53 -15.11 -15.84
CA VAL A 61 36.40 -15.81 -14.88
C VAL A 61 37.08 -17.01 -15.51
N VAL A 62 36.36 -17.80 -16.31
CA VAL A 62 36.93 -18.96 -17.01
C VAL A 62 38.01 -18.53 -17.99
N VAL A 63 37.74 -17.48 -18.78
CA VAL A 63 38.73 -16.91 -19.70
C VAL A 63 39.96 -16.39 -18.94
N LEU A 64 39.78 -15.65 -17.85
CA LEU A 64 40.89 -15.17 -17.01
C LEU A 64 41.71 -16.32 -16.41
N SER A 65 41.06 -17.39 -15.96
CA SER A 65 41.75 -18.57 -15.43
C SER A 65 42.55 -19.30 -16.50
N CYS A 66 42.00 -19.47 -17.71
CA CYS A 66 42.74 -20.03 -18.85
C CYS A 66 43.94 -19.14 -19.23
N LEU A 67 43.76 -17.81 -19.29
CA LEU A 67 44.84 -16.87 -19.56
C LEU A 67 45.94 -16.94 -18.50
N THR A 68 45.55 -17.07 -17.22
CA THR A 68 46.49 -17.25 -16.10
C THR A 68 47.28 -18.55 -16.26
N PHE A 69 46.59 -19.66 -16.58
CA PHE A 69 47.22 -20.96 -16.81
C PHE A 69 48.26 -20.90 -17.93
N PHE A 70 47.86 -20.42 -19.12
CA PHE A 70 48.76 -20.35 -20.27
C PHE A 70 49.89 -19.34 -20.07
N GLY A 71 49.61 -18.20 -19.43
CA GLY A 71 50.62 -17.19 -19.12
C GLY A 71 51.74 -17.74 -18.25
N TRP A 72 51.40 -18.39 -17.14
CA TRP A 72 52.40 -19.01 -16.27
C TRP A 72 53.10 -20.21 -16.92
N PHE A 73 52.37 -21.03 -17.69
CA PHE A 73 52.94 -22.19 -18.35
C PHE A 73 53.97 -21.79 -19.42
N ILE A 74 53.65 -20.82 -20.28
CA ILE A 74 54.56 -20.31 -21.31
C ILE A 74 55.79 -19.66 -20.68
N CYS A 75 55.61 -18.83 -19.65
CA CYS A 75 56.73 -18.25 -18.90
C CYS A 75 57.65 -19.33 -18.29
N GLY A 76 57.08 -20.45 -17.86
CA GLY A 76 57.81 -21.60 -17.34
C GLY A 76 58.58 -22.38 -18.41
N SER A 77 57.98 -22.56 -19.59
CA SER A 77 58.62 -23.22 -20.73
C SER A 77 59.78 -22.43 -21.32
N ILE A 78 59.72 -21.09 -21.26
CA ILE A 78 60.78 -20.19 -21.76
C ILE A 78 61.92 -20.02 -20.73
N GLY A 79 61.75 -20.52 -19.49
CA GLY A 79 62.74 -20.37 -18.42
C GLY A 79 62.80 -18.95 -17.84
N ALA A 80 61.72 -18.17 -17.97
CA ALA A 80 61.67 -16.76 -17.59
C ALA A 80 61.66 -16.52 -16.07
N TYR A 81 61.39 -17.54 -15.25
CA TYR A 81 61.44 -17.44 -13.79
C TYR A 81 62.40 -18.48 -13.16
N PRO A 82 63.13 -18.10 -12.09
CA PRO A 82 64.16 -18.95 -11.49
C PRO A 82 63.56 -20.19 -10.82
N THR A 83 64.28 -21.31 -10.89
CA THR A 83 63.88 -22.61 -10.31
C THR A 83 63.63 -22.56 -8.79
N THR A 84 64.15 -21.53 -8.11
CA THR A 84 63.88 -21.23 -6.69
C THR A 84 62.40 -20.93 -6.38
N TRP A 85 61.56 -20.66 -7.38
CA TRP A 85 60.13 -20.38 -7.18
C TRP A 85 59.26 -21.64 -7.23
N LEU A 86 59.81 -22.76 -7.73
CA LEU A 86 59.11 -24.03 -7.68
C LEU A 86 59.41 -24.69 -6.33
N SER A 87 58.36 -25.13 -5.64
CA SER A 87 58.48 -26.01 -4.48
C SER A 87 59.21 -27.31 -4.86
N GLU A 88 60.03 -27.84 -3.95
CA GLU A 88 60.79 -29.08 -4.15
C GLU A 88 59.88 -30.21 -4.67
N GLY A 89 60.15 -30.70 -5.90
CA GLY A 89 59.36 -31.75 -6.56
C GLY A 89 58.15 -31.30 -7.41
N SER A 90 57.96 -30.00 -7.62
CA SER A 90 56.82 -29.47 -8.41
C SER A 90 57.21 -29.16 -9.86
N ASN A 91 56.36 -29.52 -10.83
CA ASN A 91 56.54 -29.18 -12.25
C ASN A 91 55.92 -27.81 -12.59
N CYS A 92 56.39 -27.13 -13.65
CA CYS A 92 55.82 -25.87 -14.15
C CYS A 92 54.30 -25.97 -14.43
N PHE A 93 53.84 -27.16 -14.83
CA PHE A 93 52.42 -27.46 -15.00
C PHE A 93 51.63 -27.34 -13.69
N VAL A 94 52.10 -27.97 -12.61
CA VAL A 94 51.42 -27.94 -11.29
C VAL A 94 51.37 -26.53 -10.75
N PHE A 95 52.47 -25.78 -10.91
CA PHE A 95 52.56 -24.39 -10.49
C PHE A 95 51.53 -23.49 -11.21
N SER A 96 51.46 -23.57 -12.53
CA SER A 96 50.50 -22.80 -13.34
C SER A 96 49.04 -23.21 -13.07
N LEU A 97 48.81 -24.51 -12.84
CA LEU A 97 47.50 -25.05 -12.49
C LEU A 97 47.02 -24.54 -11.11
N MET A 98 47.92 -24.38 -10.13
CA MET A 98 47.55 -23.86 -8.81
C MET A 98 47.03 -22.42 -8.89
N PHE A 99 47.66 -21.52 -9.65
CA PHE A 99 47.15 -20.16 -9.85
C PHE A 99 45.82 -20.15 -10.62
N SER A 100 45.69 -20.98 -11.66
CA SER A 100 44.44 -21.13 -12.41
C SER A 100 43.27 -21.58 -11.51
N ILE A 101 43.49 -22.59 -10.66
CA ILE A 101 42.50 -23.05 -9.69
C ILE A 101 42.20 -21.96 -8.66
N ALA A 102 43.21 -21.26 -8.14
CA ALA A 102 43.02 -20.17 -7.19
C ALA A 102 42.14 -19.05 -7.77
N VAL A 103 42.31 -18.69 -9.05
CA VAL A 103 41.48 -17.71 -9.76
C VAL A 103 40.03 -18.17 -9.87
N VAL A 104 39.77 -19.44 -10.21
CA VAL A 104 38.40 -19.97 -10.28
C VAL A 104 37.75 -20.00 -8.91
N VAL A 105 38.49 -20.48 -7.89
CA VAL A 105 37.99 -20.59 -6.53
C VAL A 105 37.68 -19.20 -5.98
N ILE A 106 38.60 -18.24 -6.03
CA ILE A 106 38.39 -16.92 -5.42
C ILE A 106 37.25 -16.14 -6.10
N ALA A 107 37.00 -16.38 -7.37
CA ALA A 107 36.02 -15.63 -8.14
C ALA A 107 34.57 -16.05 -7.84
N CYS A 108 34.32 -17.21 -7.22
CA CYS A 108 32.95 -17.69 -7.03
C CYS A 108 32.07 -16.68 -6.25
N PRO A 109 30.96 -16.17 -6.83
CA PRO A 109 30.19 -15.08 -6.25
C PRO A 109 29.16 -15.56 -5.20
N CYS A 110 29.56 -16.41 -4.26
CA CYS A 110 28.68 -16.97 -3.22
C CYS A 110 27.97 -15.89 -2.40
N ALA A 111 28.72 -14.85 -2.00
CA ALA A 111 28.19 -13.73 -1.22
C ALA A 111 27.15 -12.90 -2.00
N LEU A 112 27.30 -12.78 -3.33
CA LEU A 112 26.37 -12.06 -4.20
C LEU A 112 25.02 -12.77 -4.28
N GLY A 113 25.02 -14.11 -4.33
CA GLY A 113 23.80 -14.91 -4.33
C GLY A 113 23.01 -14.82 -3.02
N LEU A 114 23.70 -14.65 -1.89
CA LEU A 114 23.09 -14.59 -0.55
C LEU A 114 22.66 -13.17 -0.13
N ALA A 115 23.31 -12.11 -0.62
CA ALA A 115 23.09 -10.75 -0.13
C ALA A 115 21.61 -10.31 -0.18
N THR A 116 20.95 -10.52 -1.31
CA THR A 116 19.55 -10.10 -1.52
C THR A 116 18.55 -10.96 -0.73
N PRO A 117 18.54 -12.31 -0.83
CA PRO A 117 17.57 -13.11 -0.09
C PRO A 117 17.71 -12.98 1.43
N THR A 118 18.94 -12.88 1.96
CA THR A 118 19.15 -12.67 3.40
C THR A 118 18.66 -11.31 3.85
N ALA A 119 18.99 -10.23 3.12
CA ALA A 119 18.52 -8.89 3.47
C ALA A 119 16.99 -8.77 3.39
N VAL A 120 16.37 -9.31 2.35
CA VAL A 120 14.90 -9.33 2.18
C VAL A 120 14.24 -10.13 3.30
N MET A 121 14.76 -11.31 3.66
CA MET A 121 14.22 -12.13 4.74
C MET A 121 14.30 -11.42 6.11
N VAL A 122 15.42 -10.74 6.40
CA VAL A 122 15.53 -9.97 7.65
C VAL A 122 14.59 -8.77 7.61
N ALA A 123 14.49 -8.07 6.49
CA ALA A 123 13.63 -6.89 6.35
C ALA A 123 12.14 -7.24 6.48
N THR A 124 11.67 -8.35 5.92
CA THR A 124 10.27 -8.79 6.09
C THR A 124 9.96 -9.13 7.55
N GLY A 125 10.90 -9.78 8.27
CA GLY A 125 10.76 -10.05 9.71
C GLY A 125 10.77 -8.78 10.56
N VAL A 126 11.67 -7.83 10.26
CA VAL A 126 11.72 -6.52 10.93
C VAL A 126 10.46 -5.70 10.63
N GLY A 127 9.97 -5.73 9.39
CA GLY A 127 8.71 -5.10 9.00
C GLY A 127 7.55 -5.67 9.81
N ALA A 128 7.43 -6.99 9.88
CA ALA A 128 6.38 -7.66 10.65
C ALA A 128 6.42 -7.28 12.14
N ALA A 129 7.60 -7.25 12.76
CA ALA A 129 7.78 -6.80 14.14
C ALA A 129 7.34 -5.33 14.35
N ASN A 130 7.43 -4.53 13.29
CA ASN A 130 7.03 -3.13 13.26
C ASN A 130 5.57 -2.91 12.82
N GLY A 131 4.79 -3.97 12.57
CA GLY A 131 3.39 -3.89 12.12
C GLY A 131 3.19 -3.71 10.62
N VAL A 132 4.25 -3.92 9.82
CA VAL A 132 4.24 -3.81 8.36
C VAL A 132 4.53 -5.18 7.74
N LEU A 133 3.50 -5.87 7.27
CA LEU A 133 3.65 -7.15 6.58
C LEU A 133 3.95 -6.93 5.10
N ILE A 134 5.04 -7.53 4.61
CA ILE A 134 5.55 -7.33 3.25
C ILE A 134 5.40 -8.62 2.46
N LYS A 135 4.68 -8.59 1.34
CA LYS A 135 4.49 -9.76 0.47
C LYS A 135 5.56 -9.85 -0.61
N GLY A 136 6.66 -10.51 -0.24
CA GLY A 136 7.74 -10.85 -1.16
C GLY A 136 8.77 -9.72 -1.39
N GLY A 137 9.88 -10.07 -2.04
CA GLY A 137 11.00 -9.15 -2.28
C GLY A 137 10.75 -8.10 -3.37
N ASP A 138 9.94 -8.44 -4.38
CA ASP A 138 9.64 -7.54 -5.51
C ASP A 138 8.87 -6.28 -5.07
N ALA A 139 8.07 -6.41 -4.01
CA ALA A 139 7.36 -5.29 -3.39
C ALA A 139 8.33 -4.34 -2.70
N LEU A 140 9.29 -4.91 -1.96
CA LEU A 140 10.36 -4.18 -1.28
C LEU A 140 11.22 -3.39 -2.26
N GLU A 141 11.52 -3.98 -3.42
CA GLU A 141 12.31 -3.31 -4.47
C GLU A 141 11.59 -2.10 -5.04
N ARG A 142 10.31 -2.26 -5.40
CA ARG A 142 9.50 -1.17 -5.97
C ARG A 142 9.28 -0.06 -4.95
N ALA A 143 9.02 -0.42 -3.68
CA ALA A 143 8.77 0.54 -2.61
C ALA A 143 9.92 1.53 -2.37
N GLN A 144 11.17 1.16 -2.68
CA GLN A 144 12.31 2.07 -2.54
C GLN A 144 12.23 3.26 -3.51
N ASN A 145 11.65 3.06 -4.71
CA ASN A 145 11.65 3.99 -5.83
C ASN A 145 10.31 4.75 -5.94
N VAL A 146 9.42 4.61 -4.96
CA VAL A 146 8.12 5.29 -4.93
C VAL A 146 8.33 6.79 -4.98
N GLY A 147 7.76 7.42 -6.02
CA GLY A 147 7.76 8.87 -6.23
C GLY A 147 6.42 9.53 -5.92
N TYR A 148 5.32 8.78 -6.08
CA TYR A 148 3.96 9.25 -5.76
C TYR A 148 3.28 8.30 -4.78
N VAL A 149 2.60 8.85 -3.79
CA VAL A 149 1.71 8.11 -2.88
C VAL A 149 0.30 8.64 -3.06
N ILE A 150 -0.57 7.79 -3.59
CA ILE A 150 -1.99 8.06 -3.75
C ILE A 150 -2.70 7.55 -2.50
N PHE A 151 -3.39 8.44 -1.82
CA PHE A 151 -4.25 8.12 -0.70
C PHE A 151 -5.70 8.06 -1.15
N ASP A 152 -6.39 6.98 -0.77
CA ASP A 152 -7.84 7.08 -0.66
C ASP A 152 -8.22 8.01 0.50
N LYS A 153 -9.38 8.65 0.40
CA LYS A 153 -9.86 9.52 1.48
C LYS A 153 -10.43 8.70 2.63
N THR A 154 -11.45 7.90 2.33
CA THR A 154 -12.36 7.33 3.32
C THR A 154 -11.73 6.10 3.98
N GLY A 155 -11.65 6.08 5.31
CA GLY A 155 -11.01 4.99 6.06
C GLY A 155 -9.46 4.98 6.01
N THR A 156 -8.87 5.79 5.13
CA THR A 156 -7.42 5.90 4.96
C THR A 156 -6.89 7.16 5.61
N LEU A 157 -7.16 8.35 5.04
CA LEU A 157 -6.83 9.65 5.65
C LEU A 157 -7.78 9.98 6.80
N THR A 158 -9.01 9.49 6.72
CA THR A 158 -10.04 9.66 7.73
C THR A 158 -10.13 8.44 8.65
N GLN A 159 -10.88 8.57 9.74
CA GLN A 159 -11.06 7.50 10.72
C GLN A 159 -12.00 6.38 10.23
N GLY A 160 -12.70 6.58 9.11
CA GLY A 160 -13.68 5.63 8.58
C GLY A 160 -14.97 5.59 9.39
N LYS A 161 -15.26 6.65 10.16
CA LYS A 161 -16.42 6.78 11.02
C LYS A 161 -17.15 8.06 10.67
N ALA A 162 -17.98 7.96 9.64
CA ALA A 162 -18.85 9.06 9.25
C ALA A 162 -19.74 9.46 10.44
N THR A 163 -19.88 10.76 10.66
CA THR A 163 -20.74 11.34 11.70
C THR A 163 -21.48 12.54 11.12
N VAL A 164 -22.76 12.67 11.45
CA VAL A 164 -23.53 13.87 11.08
C VAL A 164 -23.08 14.99 12.00
N THR A 165 -22.60 16.08 11.40
CA THR A 165 -22.10 17.26 12.12
C THR A 165 -23.12 18.38 12.18
N THR A 166 -24.00 18.46 11.19
CA THR A 166 -24.94 19.56 11.05
C THR A 166 -26.20 19.05 10.35
N ALA A 167 -27.36 19.45 10.84
CA ALA A 167 -28.66 19.15 10.23
C ALA A 167 -29.46 20.45 10.18
N LYS A 168 -30.05 20.77 9.03
CA LYS A 168 -30.86 21.97 8.85
C LYS A 168 -32.10 21.66 8.02
N THR A 169 -33.27 22.02 8.55
CA THR A 169 -34.54 21.99 7.84
C THR A 169 -34.81 23.35 7.20
N PHE A 170 -35.42 23.34 6.02
CA PHE A 170 -35.78 24.56 5.27
C PHE A 170 -37.30 24.71 5.11
N THR A 171 -38.03 23.59 5.08
CA THR A 171 -39.45 23.56 5.38
C THR A 171 -39.59 23.58 6.89
N GLY A 172 -40.46 24.42 7.48
CA GLY A 172 -40.66 24.58 8.93
C GLY A 172 -41.11 23.33 9.72
N MET A 173 -40.85 22.14 9.20
CA MET A 173 -40.85 20.84 9.87
C MET A 173 -39.86 20.83 11.03
N ASP A 174 -40.28 20.20 12.13
CA ASP A 174 -39.43 19.98 13.28
C ASP A 174 -38.21 19.12 12.93
N LEU A 175 -37.08 19.41 13.57
CA LEU A 175 -35.84 18.68 13.32
C LEU A 175 -35.95 17.20 13.72
N GLY A 176 -36.72 16.87 14.76
CA GLY A 176 -36.96 15.51 15.21
C GLY A 176 -37.70 14.68 14.16
N ASP A 177 -38.78 15.23 13.59
CA ASP A 177 -39.56 14.57 12.54
C ASP A 177 -38.75 14.39 11.26
N PHE A 178 -38.00 15.42 10.87
CA PHE A 178 -37.07 15.36 9.74
C PHE A 178 -36.05 14.22 9.91
N LEU A 179 -35.40 14.15 11.06
CA LEU A 179 -34.41 13.10 11.34
C LEU A 179 -35.04 11.70 11.36
N THR A 180 -36.29 11.58 11.83
CA THR A 180 -37.05 10.32 11.78
C THR A 180 -37.30 9.87 10.35
N LEU A 181 -37.73 10.79 9.48
CA LEU A 181 -37.99 10.52 8.07
C LEU A 181 -36.71 10.05 7.34
N VAL A 182 -35.60 10.78 7.53
CA VAL A 182 -34.33 10.43 6.87
C VAL A 182 -33.77 9.11 7.42
N ALA A 183 -33.80 8.90 8.74
CA ALA A 183 -33.35 7.65 9.34
C ALA A 183 -34.18 6.46 8.85
N SER A 184 -35.49 6.64 8.68
CA SER A 184 -36.38 5.61 8.11
C SER A 184 -36.02 5.28 6.66
N ALA A 185 -35.78 6.30 5.83
CA ALA A 185 -35.36 6.11 4.45
C ALA A 185 -34.02 5.37 4.33
N GLU A 186 -33.06 5.71 5.20
CA GLU A 186 -31.72 5.14 5.22
C GLU A 186 -31.62 3.80 5.98
N ALA A 187 -32.64 3.40 6.75
CA ALA A 187 -32.64 2.15 7.52
C ALA A 187 -32.47 0.89 6.64
N SER A 188 -32.91 0.97 5.39
CA SER A 188 -32.76 -0.10 4.39
C SER A 188 -31.43 -0.06 3.64
N SER A 189 -30.62 0.99 3.83
CA SER A 189 -29.35 1.21 3.14
C SER A 189 -28.18 0.59 3.91
N GLU A 190 -27.29 -0.13 3.21
CA GLU A 190 -26.08 -0.71 3.81
C GLU A 190 -24.89 0.29 3.82
N HIS A 191 -25.10 1.53 3.36
CA HIS A 191 -24.04 2.51 3.20
C HIS A 191 -23.52 3.03 4.56
N PRO A 192 -22.20 3.26 4.76
CA PRO A 192 -21.67 3.83 6.01
C PRO A 192 -22.30 5.16 6.41
N LEU A 193 -22.68 6.00 5.43
CA LEU A 193 -23.40 7.26 5.67
C LEU A 193 -24.80 7.02 6.24
N ALA A 194 -25.52 5.99 5.79
CA ALA A 194 -26.84 5.63 6.28
C ALA A 194 -26.79 5.34 7.78
N ARG A 195 -25.81 4.54 8.19
CA ARG A 195 -25.57 4.21 9.60
C ARG A 195 -25.25 5.44 10.44
N ALA A 196 -24.44 6.36 9.92
CA ALA A 196 -24.12 7.61 10.60
C ALA A 196 -25.37 8.48 10.85
N ILE A 197 -26.28 8.54 9.88
CA ILE A 197 -27.54 9.27 9.98
C ILE A 197 -28.46 8.62 11.01
N ILE A 198 -28.61 7.29 10.98
CA ILE A 198 -29.44 6.55 11.95
C ILE A 198 -28.89 6.72 13.37
N ASP A 199 -27.57 6.58 13.57
CA ASP A 199 -26.94 6.75 14.88
C ASP A 199 -27.10 8.20 15.39
N TYR A 200 -26.97 9.21 14.52
CA TYR A 200 -27.21 10.61 14.89
C TYR A 200 -28.66 10.87 15.27
N ALA A 201 -29.60 10.39 14.47
CA ALA A 201 -31.02 10.59 14.68
C ALA A 201 -31.48 9.86 15.97
N CYS A 202 -30.97 8.65 16.21
CA CYS A 202 -31.18 7.92 17.46
C CYS A 202 -30.61 8.68 18.67
N HIS A 203 -29.39 9.24 18.55
CA HIS A 203 -28.80 10.02 19.63
C HIS A 203 -29.57 11.31 19.93
N TYR A 204 -30.14 11.96 18.90
CA TYR A 204 -30.98 13.15 19.06
C TYR A 204 -32.26 12.86 19.83
N HIS A 205 -32.99 11.79 19.48
CA HIS A 205 -34.27 11.44 20.12
C HIS A 205 -34.13 10.82 21.51
N PHE A 206 -33.02 10.12 21.77
CA PHE A 206 -32.82 9.36 23.00
C PHE A 206 -31.68 9.88 23.89
N TYR A 207 -31.28 11.13 23.71
CA TYR A 207 -30.24 11.78 24.53
C TYR A 207 -30.59 11.64 26.02
N GLY A 208 -29.75 10.91 26.78
CA GLY A 208 -29.94 10.69 28.23
C GLY A 208 -30.73 9.45 28.66
N LYS A 209 -31.19 8.58 27.74
CA LYS A 209 -31.97 7.36 28.09
C LYS A 209 -31.26 6.01 27.87
N PHE A 210 -30.01 5.99 27.40
CA PHE A 210 -29.28 4.74 27.15
C PHE A 210 -28.57 4.21 28.42
N PRO A 211 -28.73 2.91 28.78
CA PRO A 211 -27.92 2.29 29.83
C PRO A 211 -26.48 2.07 29.37
N THR A 212 -25.53 2.23 30.30
CA THR A 212 -24.07 2.37 30.09
C THR A 212 -23.30 1.10 29.73
N THR A 213 -23.94 -0.06 29.53
CA THR A 213 -23.27 -1.35 29.31
C THR A 213 -23.36 -1.88 27.88
N LYS A 214 -22.21 -2.27 27.31
CA LYS A 214 -22.01 -2.60 25.88
C LYS A 214 -22.72 -3.87 25.38
N ASP A 215 -22.99 -4.84 26.26
CA ASP A 215 -23.54 -6.15 25.84
C ASP A 215 -25.08 -6.20 25.84
N THR A 216 -25.74 -5.36 26.66
CA THR A 216 -27.20 -5.16 26.65
C THR A 216 -27.68 -4.23 25.53
N MET A 217 -26.76 -3.51 24.87
CA MET A 217 -27.06 -2.53 23.81
C MET A 217 -27.46 -3.17 22.48
N LYS A 218 -26.86 -4.30 22.08
CA LYS A 218 -27.09 -4.87 20.74
C LYS A 218 -28.50 -5.45 20.58
N MET A 219 -28.98 -6.21 21.57
CA MET A 219 -30.32 -6.83 21.51
C MET A 219 -31.46 -5.84 21.73
N ARG A 220 -31.26 -4.76 22.51
CA ARG A 220 -32.31 -3.72 22.67
C ARG A 220 -32.32 -2.68 21.56
N LYS A 221 -31.20 -2.39 20.88
CA LYS A 221 -31.19 -1.42 19.77
C LYS A 221 -32.15 -1.85 18.66
N GLU A 222 -32.16 -3.13 18.27
CA GLU A 222 -32.97 -3.62 17.15
C GLU A 222 -34.49 -3.58 17.44
N ASP A 223 -34.91 -3.95 18.65
CA ASP A 223 -36.33 -3.88 19.05
C ASP A 223 -36.81 -2.43 19.29
N PHE A 224 -35.95 -1.53 19.78
CA PHE A 224 -36.28 -0.10 19.96
C PHE A 224 -36.24 0.70 18.66
N LEU A 225 -35.35 0.37 17.72
CA LEU A 225 -35.29 1.00 16.40
C LEU A 225 -36.58 0.77 15.61
N SER A 226 -37.21 -0.40 15.76
CA SER A 226 -38.46 -0.73 15.05
C SER A 226 -39.70 0.06 15.49
N GLU A 227 -39.71 0.67 16.67
CA GLU A 227 -40.88 1.39 17.20
C GLU A 227 -40.95 2.86 16.71
N TRP A 228 -39.81 3.43 16.29
CA TRP A 228 -39.68 4.83 15.89
C TRP A 228 -39.41 5.01 14.38
N LEU A 229 -38.92 3.98 13.69
CA LEU A 229 -38.76 4.01 12.24
C LEU A 229 -40.10 3.79 11.52
N LEU A 230 -40.35 4.60 10.49
CA LEU A 230 -41.54 4.48 9.65
C LEU A 230 -41.37 3.32 8.66
N GLU A 231 -42.48 2.64 8.34
CA GLU A 231 -42.45 1.59 7.31
C GLU A 231 -42.14 2.19 5.93
N THR A 232 -41.06 1.70 5.32
CA THR A 232 -40.65 2.08 3.95
C THR A 232 -41.13 1.04 2.93
N SER A 233 -41.75 1.49 1.84
CA SER A 233 -42.05 0.70 0.65
C SER A 233 -41.19 1.15 -0.54
N GLU A 234 -41.04 0.28 -1.55
CA GLU A 234 -40.36 0.57 -2.82
C GLU A 234 -38.95 1.21 -2.70
N PHE A 235 -38.11 0.65 -1.83
CA PHE A 235 -36.72 1.12 -1.69
C PHE A 235 -35.89 0.85 -2.95
N SER A 236 -35.23 1.91 -3.44
CA SER A 236 -34.29 1.90 -4.57
C SER A 236 -33.00 2.63 -4.18
N ALA A 237 -31.86 1.94 -4.32
CA ALA A 237 -30.54 2.53 -4.12
C ALA A 237 -29.89 2.82 -5.48
N LEU A 238 -29.52 4.08 -5.71
CA LEU A 238 -28.92 4.57 -6.96
C LEU A 238 -27.42 4.83 -6.74
N PRO A 239 -26.52 4.00 -7.30
CA PRO A 239 -25.08 4.13 -7.10
C PRO A 239 -24.56 5.52 -7.48
N GLY A 240 -23.83 6.16 -6.56
CA GLY A 240 -23.26 7.50 -6.78
C GLY A 240 -24.28 8.65 -6.76
N ARG A 241 -25.55 8.39 -6.41
CA ARG A 241 -26.61 9.41 -6.33
C ARG A 241 -27.25 9.46 -4.94
N GLY A 242 -27.72 8.33 -4.43
CA GLY A 242 -28.41 8.26 -3.13
C GLY A 242 -29.46 7.16 -3.08
N VAL A 243 -30.47 7.36 -2.24
CA VAL A 243 -31.59 6.44 -2.04
C VAL A 243 -32.93 7.13 -2.26
N GLN A 244 -33.91 6.35 -2.72
CA GLN A 244 -35.28 6.77 -2.94
C GLN A 244 -36.21 5.69 -2.38
N CYS A 245 -37.25 6.10 -1.66
CA CYS A 245 -38.28 5.19 -1.17
C CYS A 245 -39.61 5.90 -0.95
N LEU A 246 -40.64 5.13 -0.58
CA LEU A 246 -41.93 5.65 -0.18
C LEU A 246 -42.14 5.44 1.32
N ILE A 247 -42.56 6.50 2.01
CA ILE A 247 -42.92 6.50 3.43
C ILE A 247 -44.33 7.08 3.55
N ASN A 248 -45.25 6.35 4.19
CA ASN A 248 -46.66 6.77 4.31
C ASN A 248 -47.32 7.16 2.97
N GLY A 249 -46.95 6.48 1.88
CA GLY A 249 -47.44 6.76 0.53
C GLY A 249 -46.83 8.01 -0.13
N LYS A 250 -45.89 8.70 0.52
CA LYS A 250 -45.18 9.87 0.00
C LYS A 250 -43.74 9.51 -0.38
N GLN A 251 -43.26 10.09 -1.46
CA GLN A 251 -41.92 9.82 -1.97
C GLN A 251 -40.87 10.61 -1.20
N ILE A 252 -39.82 9.93 -0.74
CA ILE A 252 -38.65 10.54 -0.12
C ILE A 252 -37.39 10.23 -0.94
N MET A 253 -36.54 11.24 -1.08
CA MET A 253 -35.26 11.16 -1.78
C MET A 253 -34.17 11.71 -0.87
N VAL A 254 -33.12 10.92 -0.65
CA VAL A 254 -31.96 11.27 0.17
C VAL A 254 -30.71 11.06 -0.67
N GLY A 255 -29.96 12.10 -0.97
CA GLY A 255 -28.81 11.97 -1.87
C GLY A 255 -28.09 13.26 -2.22
N ASN A 256 -27.38 13.23 -3.34
CA ASN A 256 -26.62 14.37 -3.87
C ASN A 256 -27.49 15.27 -4.78
N ARG A 257 -26.90 16.37 -5.26
CA ARG A 257 -27.56 17.32 -6.16
C ARG A 257 -28.12 16.65 -7.42
N ASN A 258 -27.37 15.71 -8.01
CA ASN A 258 -27.77 15.04 -9.25
C ASN A 258 -29.10 14.30 -9.09
N LEU A 259 -29.32 13.63 -7.94
CA LEU A 259 -30.57 12.92 -7.66
C LEU A 259 -31.78 13.87 -7.68
N LEU A 260 -31.67 15.04 -7.05
CA LEU A 260 -32.78 15.99 -6.98
C LEU A 260 -33.03 16.65 -8.34
N THR A 261 -31.97 17.07 -9.05
CA THR A 261 -32.10 17.75 -10.35
C THR A 261 -32.69 16.84 -11.43
N GLU A 262 -32.34 15.54 -11.44
CA GLU A 262 -32.89 14.58 -12.41
C GLU A 262 -34.37 14.30 -12.18
N ASN A 263 -34.84 14.42 -10.94
CA ASN A 263 -36.26 14.29 -10.58
C ASN A 263 -37.00 15.64 -10.68
N GLY A 264 -36.39 16.67 -11.27
CA GLY A 264 -37.02 17.97 -11.51
C GLY A 264 -37.22 18.83 -10.25
N LEU A 265 -36.47 18.55 -9.17
CA LEU A 265 -36.59 19.28 -7.91
C LEU A 265 -35.53 20.38 -7.81
N PRO A 266 -35.92 21.67 -7.88
CA PRO A 266 -34.98 22.76 -7.71
C PRO A 266 -34.56 22.89 -6.24
N VAL A 267 -33.25 23.00 -6.00
CA VAL A 267 -32.69 23.30 -4.69
C VAL A 267 -32.77 24.82 -4.45
N PRO A 268 -33.40 25.30 -3.36
CA PRO A 268 -33.46 26.73 -3.05
C PRO A 268 -32.07 27.36 -2.89
N LEU A 269 -31.93 28.65 -3.23
CA LEU A 269 -30.65 29.36 -3.17
C LEU A 269 -30.05 29.37 -1.75
N GLU A 270 -30.88 29.48 -0.71
CA GLU A 270 -30.44 29.41 0.68
C GLU A 270 -29.86 28.04 1.06
N ALA A 271 -30.43 26.97 0.52
CA ALA A 271 -29.96 25.61 0.75
C ALA A 271 -28.67 25.33 -0.03
N GLU A 272 -28.54 25.90 -1.23
CA GLU A 272 -27.32 25.85 -2.03
C GLU A 272 -26.16 26.58 -1.33
N ASN A 273 -26.39 27.77 -0.77
CA ASN A 273 -25.38 28.50 0.00
C ASN A 273 -24.92 27.71 1.24
N PHE A 274 -25.87 27.11 1.96
CA PHE A 274 -25.57 26.25 3.11
C PHE A 274 -24.78 25.00 2.72
N LEU A 275 -25.11 24.37 1.59
CA LEU A 275 -24.34 23.27 1.02
C LEU A 275 -22.90 23.66 0.70
N VAL A 276 -22.70 24.80 0.03
CA VAL A 276 -21.38 25.32 -0.31
C VAL A 276 -20.54 25.52 0.95
N GLU A 277 -21.14 26.08 2.01
CA GLU A 277 -20.48 26.26 3.29
C GLU A 277 -20.07 24.92 3.92
N LEU A 278 -20.97 23.94 3.95
CA LEU A 278 -20.66 22.59 4.45
C LEU A 278 -19.52 21.93 3.65
N GLU A 279 -19.60 21.98 2.32
CA GLU A 279 -18.61 21.38 1.43
C GLU A 279 -17.24 22.06 1.54
N SER A 280 -17.23 23.39 1.69
CA SER A 280 -15.99 24.16 1.91
C SER A 280 -15.29 23.81 3.23
N ASN A 281 -16.04 23.32 4.21
CA ASN A 281 -15.54 22.82 5.49
C ASN A 281 -15.21 21.31 5.46
N GLY A 282 -15.10 20.69 4.28
CA GLY A 282 -14.74 19.28 4.15
C GLY A 282 -15.85 18.31 4.56
N LYS A 283 -17.10 18.79 4.64
CA LYS A 283 -18.27 17.97 4.92
C LYS A 283 -18.93 17.54 3.60
N THR A 284 -19.50 16.35 3.57
CA THR A 284 -20.32 15.87 2.47
C THR A 284 -21.76 16.29 2.72
N GLY A 285 -22.32 17.09 1.80
CA GLY A 285 -23.71 17.53 1.87
C GLY A 285 -24.66 16.46 1.34
N VAL A 286 -25.63 16.06 2.17
CA VAL A 286 -26.72 15.15 1.82
C VAL A 286 -28.02 15.95 1.79
N LEU A 287 -28.69 15.95 0.65
CA LEU A 287 -29.95 16.65 0.42
C LEU A 287 -31.12 15.70 0.61
N VAL A 288 -32.21 16.25 1.14
CA VAL A 288 -33.43 15.52 1.42
C VAL A 288 -34.61 16.25 0.82
N ALA A 289 -35.39 15.51 0.03
CA ALA A 289 -36.68 15.96 -0.48
C ALA A 289 -37.78 14.97 -0.07
N TYR A 290 -38.94 15.51 0.29
CA TYR A 290 -40.12 14.78 0.70
C TYR A 290 -41.34 15.29 -0.07
N ASP A 291 -42.08 14.39 -0.69
CA ASP A 291 -43.31 14.68 -1.43
C ASP A 291 -43.11 15.72 -2.55
N GLY A 292 -41.97 15.64 -3.25
CA GLY A 292 -41.62 16.58 -4.31
C GLY A 292 -41.22 17.98 -3.82
N ILE A 293 -40.94 18.15 -2.52
CA ILE A 293 -40.52 19.41 -1.93
C ILE A 293 -39.16 19.22 -1.25
N PHE A 294 -38.23 20.13 -1.49
CA PHE A 294 -36.95 20.15 -0.77
C PHE A 294 -37.19 20.45 0.72
N THR A 295 -36.79 19.52 1.59
CA THR A 295 -37.13 19.55 3.03
C THR A 295 -35.95 20.01 3.89
N GLY A 296 -34.74 19.52 3.59
CA GLY A 296 -33.59 19.70 4.47
C GLY A 296 -32.25 19.27 3.86
N ALA A 297 -31.18 19.62 4.56
CA ALA A 297 -29.82 19.17 4.25
C ALA A 297 -29.08 18.71 5.52
N LEU A 298 -28.24 17.70 5.35
CA LEU A 298 -27.38 17.11 6.38
C LEU A 298 -25.92 17.25 5.96
N GLY A 299 -25.06 17.69 6.87
CA GLY A 299 -23.62 17.72 6.70
C GLY A 299 -22.98 16.53 7.39
N VAL A 300 -22.49 15.57 6.61
CA VAL A 300 -21.80 14.38 7.13
C VAL A 300 -20.30 14.56 6.97
N ALA A 301 -19.53 14.33 8.03
CA ALA A 301 -18.08 14.39 7.97
C ALA A 301 -17.48 13.09 8.49
N ASP A 302 -16.37 12.67 7.88
CA ASP A 302 -15.51 11.63 8.43
C ASP A 302 -14.25 12.33 8.95
N PRO A 303 -14.03 12.38 10.28
CA PRO A 303 -12.94 13.14 10.85
C PRO A 303 -11.59 12.59 10.38
N LEU A 304 -10.64 13.49 10.13
CA LEU A 304 -9.28 13.13 9.76
C LEU A 304 -8.56 12.41 10.91
N LYS A 305 -7.61 11.56 10.55
CA LYS A 305 -6.65 11.02 11.50
C LYS A 305 -5.72 12.13 11.96
N ARG A 306 -5.37 12.13 13.25
CA ARG A 306 -4.56 13.19 13.88
C ARG A 306 -3.17 13.28 13.26
N GLU A 307 -2.64 12.14 12.84
CA GLU A 307 -1.33 12.00 12.22
C GLU A 307 -1.32 12.31 10.71
N ALA A 308 -2.47 12.52 10.06
CA ALA A 308 -2.55 12.59 8.60
C ALA A 308 -1.70 13.73 8.00
N SER A 309 -1.82 14.95 8.55
CA SER A 309 -1.06 16.13 8.08
C SER A 309 0.45 15.94 8.26
N VAL A 310 0.84 15.46 9.45
CA VAL A 310 2.23 15.16 9.83
C VAL A 310 2.86 14.10 8.92
N VAL A 311 2.12 13.05 8.57
CA VAL A 311 2.59 11.99 7.66
C VAL A 311 2.75 12.52 6.24
N VAL A 312 1.81 13.34 5.76
CA VAL A 312 1.87 13.93 4.43
C VAL A 312 3.07 14.87 4.29
N GLU A 313 3.35 15.68 5.30
CA GLU A 313 4.55 16.52 5.34
C GLU A 313 5.83 15.66 5.37
N GLY A 314 5.84 14.59 6.18
CA GLY A 314 6.96 13.65 6.23
C GLY A 314 7.25 12.99 4.88
N LEU A 315 6.20 12.62 4.12
CA LEU A 315 6.35 12.09 2.76
C LEU A 315 6.92 13.13 1.79
N LYS A 316 6.47 14.38 1.86
CA LYS A 316 7.04 15.48 1.06
C LYS A 316 8.52 15.66 1.35
N LYS A 317 8.94 15.66 2.63
CA LYS A 317 10.37 15.73 3.03
C LYS A 317 11.18 14.53 2.55
N MET A 318 10.57 13.35 2.40
CA MET A 318 11.19 12.16 1.80
C MET A 318 11.29 12.23 0.26
N GLY A 319 10.83 13.31 -0.37
CA GLY A 319 10.79 13.48 -1.82
C GLY A 319 9.65 12.72 -2.50
N VAL A 320 8.61 12.34 -1.75
CA VAL A 320 7.45 11.59 -2.25
C VAL A 320 6.26 12.53 -2.35
N LYS A 321 5.62 12.58 -3.53
CA LYS A 321 4.48 13.47 -3.80
C LYS A 321 3.16 12.81 -3.37
N PRO A 322 2.44 13.35 -2.39
CA PRO A 322 1.14 12.84 -1.97
C PRO A 322 0.04 13.31 -2.93
N VAL A 323 -0.94 12.45 -3.21
CA VAL A 323 -2.10 12.73 -4.07
C VAL A 323 -3.34 12.15 -3.39
N ILE A 324 -4.49 12.85 -3.45
CA ILE A 324 -5.78 12.30 -3.00
C ILE A 324 -6.59 11.82 -4.20
N VAL A 325 -7.13 10.60 -4.13
CA VAL A 325 -8.16 10.11 -5.06
C VAL A 325 -9.40 9.75 -4.26
N THR A 326 -10.54 10.36 -4.57
CA THR A 326 -11.80 10.12 -3.84
C THR A 326 -13.02 10.19 -4.75
N GLY A 327 -14.11 9.55 -4.32
CA GLY A 327 -15.42 9.64 -4.98
C GLY A 327 -16.28 10.81 -4.51
N ASP A 328 -15.83 11.55 -3.49
CA ASP A 328 -16.53 12.72 -2.96
C ASP A 328 -16.50 13.90 -3.94
N ASN A 329 -17.38 14.88 -3.72
CA ASN A 329 -17.43 16.14 -4.45
C ASN A 329 -16.06 16.85 -4.42
N TRP A 330 -15.70 17.48 -5.54
CA TRP A 330 -14.52 18.32 -5.70
C TRP A 330 -14.28 19.30 -4.53
N ARG A 331 -15.32 20.00 -4.06
CA ARG A 331 -15.18 21.00 -2.98
C ARG A 331 -14.75 20.36 -1.66
N THR A 332 -15.43 19.29 -1.27
CA THR A 332 -15.12 18.50 -0.05
C THR A 332 -13.71 17.93 -0.13
N ALA A 333 -13.35 17.33 -1.28
CA ALA A 333 -12.04 16.75 -1.49
C ALA A 333 -10.93 17.81 -1.41
N ARG A 334 -11.15 19.01 -1.98
CA ARG A 334 -10.21 20.12 -1.95
C ARG A 334 -10.04 20.69 -0.54
N ALA A 335 -11.11 20.80 0.24
CA ALA A 335 -11.07 21.25 1.63
C ALA A 335 -10.23 20.30 2.49
N VAL A 336 -10.49 18.99 2.41
CA VAL A 336 -9.71 17.96 3.10
C VAL A 336 -8.25 17.97 2.66
N ALA A 337 -7.99 18.09 1.36
CA ALA A 337 -6.63 18.18 0.85
C ALA A 337 -5.88 19.39 1.40
N LYS A 338 -6.54 20.55 1.50
CA LYS A 338 -5.96 21.77 2.08
C LYS A 338 -5.61 21.59 3.56
N GLU A 339 -6.47 20.92 4.34
CA GLU A 339 -6.24 20.66 5.76
C GLU A 339 -5.06 19.72 6.01
N VAL A 340 -4.88 18.72 5.15
CA VAL A 340 -3.77 17.76 5.24
C VAL A 340 -2.49 18.27 4.54
N GLY A 341 -2.61 19.29 3.67
CA GLY A 341 -1.49 19.87 2.93
C GLY A 341 -1.17 19.17 1.59
N ILE A 342 -2.16 18.54 0.94
CA ILE A 342 -2.02 17.91 -0.37
C ILE A 342 -2.49 18.87 -1.48
N GLU A 343 -1.71 18.99 -2.55
CA GLU A 343 -1.99 19.90 -3.67
C GLU A 343 -2.75 19.24 -4.82
N ASP A 344 -2.42 17.98 -5.14
CA ASP A 344 -3.03 17.23 -6.25
C ASP A 344 -4.20 16.37 -5.75
N VAL A 345 -5.38 16.62 -6.30
CA VAL A 345 -6.64 16.02 -5.89
C VAL A 345 -7.40 15.56 -7.13
N ARG A 346 -7.89 14.33 -7.09
CA ARG A 346 -8.82 13.76 -8.07
C ARG A 346 -10.10 13.38 -7.32
N ALA A 347 -11.13 14.17 -7.49
CA ALA A 347 -12.43 13.97 -6.85
C ALA A 347 -13.44 13.37 -7.83
N GLU A 348 -14.61 12.96 -7.31
CA GLU A 348 -15.72 12.40 -8.10
C GLU A 348 -15.34 11.15 -8.92
N VAL A 349 -14.31 10.44 -8.47
CA VAL A 349 -13.81 9.24 -9.14
C VAL A 349 -14.59 8.02 -8.69
N MET A 350 -15.30 7.38 -9.62
CA MET A 350 -15.95 6.09 -9.37
C MET A 350 -14.92 5.00 -9.01
N PRO A 351 -15.29 3.95 -8.25
CA PRO A 351 -14.37 2.87 -7.88
C PRO A 351 -13.62 2.24 -9.07
N ALA A 352 -14.28 2.08 -10.22
CA ALA A 352 -13.65 1.59 -11.45
C ALA A 352 -12.60 2.57 -12.03
N GLY A 353 -12.84 3.88 -11.90
CA GLY A 353 -11.95 4.93 -12.39
C GLY A 353 -10.72 5.17 -11.50
N LYS A 354 -10.71 4.69 -10.25
CA LYS A 354 -9.55 4.81 -9.34
C LYS A 354 -8.32 4.10 -9.91
N ALA A 355 -8.50 2.93 -10.52
CA ALA A 355 -7.41 2.21 -11.16
C ALA A 355 -6.81 2.96 -12.37
N ASP A 356 -7.64 3.68 -13.12
CA ASP A 356 -7.18 4.48 -14.25
C ASP A 356 -6.48 5.77 -13.79
N ALA A 357 -6.92 6.36 -12.67
CA ALA A 357 -6.20 7.44 -12.01
C ALA A 357 -4.79 7.01 -11.61
N VAL A 358 -4.62 5.84 -10.99
CA VAL A 358 -3.30 5.27 -10.67
C VAL A 358 -2.44 5.14 -11.93
N ARG A 359 -3.00 4.57 -13.01
CA ARG A 359 -2.29 4.40 -14.29
C ARG A 359 -1.88 5.72 -14.92
N SER A 360 -2.65 6.79 -14.73
CA SER A 360 -2.31 8.10 -15.28
C SER A 360 -0.98 8.62 -14.73
N PHE A 361 -0.71 8.42 -13.44
CA PHE A 361 0.56 8.78 -12.78
C PHE A 361 1.72 7.82 -13.12
N GLN A 362 1.41 6.58 -13.52
CA GLN A 362 2.42 5.61 -13.96
C GLN A 362 2.96 5.87 -15.38
N LYS A 363 2.24 6.65 -16.21
CA LYS A 363 2.63 6.91 -17.61
C LYS A 363 3.99 7.59 -17.74
N ASP A 364 4.35 8.42 -16.77
CA ASP A 364 5.62 9.16 -16.75
C ASP A 364 6.80 8.27 -16.28
N GLY A 365 6.59 6.95 -16.14
CA GLY A 365 7.59 6.01 -15.62
C GLY A 365 7.81 6.12 -14.11
N SER A 366 7.03 6.94 -13.42
CA SER A 366 7.08 7.11 -11.97
C SER A 366 6.48 5.89 -11.27
N VAL A 367 7.11 5.45 -10.18
CA VAL A 367 6.59 4.37 -9.36
C VAL A 367 5.52 4.91 -8.41
N VAL A 368 4.31 4.34 -8.50
CA VAL A 368 3.13 4.81 -7.76
C VAL A 368 2.77 3.82 -6.66
N ALA A 369 2.69 4.31 -5.43
CA ALA A 369 2.10 3.58 -4.32
C ALA A 369 0.63 4.01 -4.12
N MET A 370 -0.27 3.05 -3.94
CA MET A 370 -1.66 3.29 -3.56
C MET A 370 -1.87 2.86 -2.12
N VAL A 371 -2.49 3.71 -1.31
CA VAL A 371 -2.81 3.45 0.10
C VAL A 371 -4.33 3.49 0.25
N GLY A 372 -4.91 2.40 0.77
CA GLY A 372 -6.37 2.26 0.90
C GLY A 372 -6.75 1.30 2.04
N ASP A 373 -8.04 1.23 2.36
CA ASP A 373 -8.58 0.23 3.30
C ASP A 373 -8.77 -1.16 2.66
N GLY A 374 -8.72 -1.20 1.32
CA GLY A 374 -8.82 -2.38 0.47
C GLY A 374 -10.21 -3.00 0.35
N ILE A 375 -11.26 -2.38 0.90
CA ILE A 375 -12.65 -2.81 0.68
C ILE A 375 -13.12 -2.28 -0.68
N ASN A 376 -13.06 -0.96 -0.88
CA ASN A 376 -13.49 -0.31 -2.12
C ASN A 376 -12.33 -0.06 -3.11
N ASP A 377 -11.10 -0.14 -2.62
CA ASP A 377 -9.89 0.25 -3.37
C ASP A 377 -9.09 -0.94 -3.88
N SER A 378 -9.56 -2.17 -3.71
CA SER A 378 -8.85 -3.37 -4.14
C SER A 378 -8.43 -3.34 -5.62
N PRO A 379 -9.21 -2.81 -6.59
CA PRO A 379 -8.74 -2.68 -7.98
C PRO A 379 -7.61 -1.65 -8.14
N ALA A 380 -7.63 -0.56 -7.38
CA ALA A 380 -6.60 0.48 -7.43
C ALA A 380 -5.30 0.00 -6.75
N LEU A 381 -5.41 -0.69 -5.60
CA LEU A 381 -4.30 -1.36 -4.92
C LEU A 381 -3.64 -2.41 -5.82
N ALA A 382 -4.44 -3.11 -6.63
CA ALA A 382 -3.95 -4.07 -7.62
C ALA A 382 -3.31 -3.41 -8.86
N ALA A 383 -3.73 -2.20 -9.23
CA ALA A 383 -3.16 -1.48 -10.39
C ALA A 383 -1.83 -0.78 -10.07
N ALA A 384 -1.63 -0.36 -8.81
CA ALA A 384 -0.43 0.35 -8.38
C ALA A 384 0.85 -0.48 -8.51
N ASP A 385 2.01 0.19 -8.52
CA ASP A 385 3.30 -0.51 -8.43
C ASP A 385 3.54 -1.05 -7.02
N VAL A 386 2.98 -0.39 -6.01
CA VAL A 386 2.99 -0.86 -4.62
C VAL A 386 1.63 -0.61 -4.01
N GLY A 387 0.84 -1.65 -3.78
CA GLY A 387 -0.41 -1.56 -3.02
C GLY A 387 -0.18 -1.66 -1.52
N MET A 388 -0.63 -0.69 -0.73
CA MET A 388 -0.56 -0.69 0.73
C MET A 388 -1.98 -0.67 1.32
N ALA A 389 -2.35 -1.73 2.03
CA ALA A 389 -3.61 -1.78 2.77
C ALA A 389 -3.42 -1.32 4.22
N ILE A 390 -4.26 -0.40 4.70
CA ILE A 390 -4.26 0.07 6.09
C ILE A 390 -5.28 -0.68 6.93
N GLY A 391 -4.85 -1.09 8.13
CA GLY A 391 -5.65 -1.88 9.06
C GLY A 391 -5.69 -3.34 8.61
N ALA A 392 -6.01 -4.23 9.55
CA ALA A 392 -6.42 -5.60 9.24
C ALA A 392 -7.78 -5.55 8.51
N GLY A 393 -7.75 -5.14 7.24
CA GLY A 393 -8.89 -5.12 6.36
C GLY A 393 -9.40 -6.53 6.10
N THR A 394 -10.53 -6.59 5.39
CA THR A 394 -11.11 -7.84 4.88
C THR A 394 -10.07 -8.69 4.14
N ASP A 395 -10.26 -10.01 4.08
CA ASP A 395 -9.33 -10.93 3.38
C ASP A 395 -9.00 -10.48 1.94
N ILE A 396 -9.95 -9.77 1.31
CA ILE A 396 -9.82 -9.16 -0.03
C ILE A 396 -8.73 -8.08 -0.05
N ALA A 397 -8.67 -7.20 0.96
CA ALA A 397 -7.66 -6.16 1.10
C ALA A 397 -6.26 -6.77 1.28
N ILE A 398 -6.19 -7.82 2.11
CA ILE A 398 -4.96 -8.56 2.36
C ILE A 398 -4.47 -9.18 1.05
N GLU A 399 -5.32 -9.89 0.30
CA GLU A 399 -4.93 -10.52 -0.97
C GLU A 399 -4.48 -9.53 -2.05
N ALA A 400 -5.12 -8.36 -2.14
CA ALA A 400 -4.84 -7.37 -3.18
C ALA A 400 -3.54 -6.58 -2.94
N ALA A 401 -3.16 -6.34 -1.69
CA ALA A 401 -2.04 -5.46 -1.33
C ALA A 401 -0.67 -6.17 -1.30
N ASP A 402 0.39 -5.43 -1.63
CA ASP A 402 1.78 -5.86 -1.48
C ASP A 402 2.29 -5.63 -0.04
N TYR A 403 1.80 -4.57 0.61
CA TYR A 403 2.04 -4.26 2.02
C TYR A 403 0.72 -4.28 2.78
N VAL A 404 0.70 -4.93 3.94
CA VAL A 404 -0.44 -4.92 4.86
C VAL A 404 0.01 -4.28 6.17
N LEU A 405 -0.55 -3.11 6.47
CA LEU A 405 -0.26 -2.36 7.67
C LEU A 405 -1.24 -2.83 8.76
N MET A 406 -0.72 -3.55 9.75
CA MET A 406 -1.53 -4.23 10.77
C MET A 406 -2.27 -3.24 11.66
N ARG A 407 -1.71 -2.05 11.85
CA ARG A 407 -2.27 -0.98 12.67
C ARG A 407 -3.02 0.00 11.78
N ASN A 408 -4.08 0.60 12.31
CA ASN A 408 -4.78 1.69 11.64
C ASN A 408 -4.04 3.03 11.85
N ASN A 409 -2.74 3.06 11.51
CA ASN A 409 -1.87 4.23 11.68
C ASN A 409 -1.17 4.55 10.35
N LEU A 410 -1.30 5.79 9.88
CA LEU A 410 -0.69 6.26 8.63
C LEU A 410 0.85 6.33 8.68
N GLU A 411 1.43 6.43 9.87
CA GLU A 411 2.89 6.47 10.06
C GLU A 411 3.60 5.20 9.56
N ASP A 412 2.88 4.08 9.53
CA ASP A 412 3.41 2.81 9.05
C ASP A 412 3.66 2.82 7.52
N VAL A 413 3.02 3.74 6.77
CA VAL A 413 3.33 4.00 5.34
C VAL A 413 4.75 4.55 5.20
N ILE A 414 5.12 5.55 6.02
CA ILE A 414 6.48 6.10 6.05
C ILE A 414 7.48 5.00 6.45
N THR A 415 7.13 4.23 7.48
CA THR A 415 7.98 3.12 7.96
C THR A 415 8.21 2.10 6.85
N ALA A 416 7.19 1.77 6.06
CA ALA A 416 7.30 0.83 4.94
C ALA A 416 8.27 1.32 3.86
N ILE A 417 8.16 2.60 3.48
CA ILE A 417 9.02 3.21 2.46
C ILE A 417 10.47 3.35 2.97
N ASP A 418 10.67 3.84 4.20
CA ASP A 418 12.00 3.99 4.80
C ASP A 418 12.71 2.64 4.98
N LEU A 419 12.00 1.62 5.49
CA LEU A 419 12.55 0.28 5.62
C LEU A 419 12.98 -0.30 4.26
N SER A 420 12.19 -0.06 3.22
CA SER A 420 12.51 -0.49 1.85
C SER A 420 13.77 0.21 1.34
N ARG A 421 13.86 1.54 1.47
CA ARG A 421 15.05 2.32 1.10
C ARG A 421 16.30 1.88 1.85
N LYS A 422 16.24 1.68 3.17
CA LYS A 422 17.39 1.21 3.98
C LYS A 422 17.81 -0.21 3.64
N THR A 423 16.85 -1.10 3.37
CA THR A 423 17.17 -2.48 2.98
C THR A 423 17.92 -2.50 1.65
N PHE A 424 17.45 -1.77 0.65
CA PHE A 424 18.13 -1.73 -0.65
C PHE A 424 19.43 -0.94 -0.63
N ALA A 425 19.55 0.10 0.20
CA ALA A 425 20.85 0.73 0.46
C ALA A 425 21.85 -0.29 1.01
N ARG A 426 21.43 -1.15 1.95
CA ARG A 426 22.27 -2.22 2.51
C ARG A 426 22.64 -3.27 1.47
N ILE A 427 21.68 -3.68 0.62
CA ILE A 427 21.94 -4.63 -0.49
C ILE A 427 22.98 -4.05 -1.45
N ARG A 428 22.86 -2.77 -1.83
CA ARG A 428 23.84 -2.09 -2.69
C ARG A 428 25.25 -2.08 -2.08
N TRP A 429 25.36 -1.80 -0.78
CA TRP A 429 26.64 -1.88 -0.06
C TRP A 429 27.19 -3.30 -0.03
N ASN A 430 26.36 -4.31 0.26
CA ASN A 430 26.78 -5.70 0.25
C ASN A 430 27.29 -6.15 -1.12
N TYR A 431 26.64 -5.72 -2.20
CA TYR A 431 27.09 -5.95 -3.58
C TYR A 431 28.39 -5.23 -3.89
N PHE A 432 28.53 -3.97 -3.47
CA PHE A 432 29.76 -3.21 -3.65
C PHE A 432 30.95 -3.91 -2.95
N PHE A 433 30.81 -4.30 -1.68
CA PHE A 433 31.88 -4.99 -0.96
C PHE A 433 32.19 -6.37 -1.54
N ALA A 434 31.18 -7.16 -1.91
CA ALA A 434 31.37 -8.47 -2.53
C ALA A 434 32.10 -8.36 -3.88
N MET A 435 31.74 -7.36 -4.71
CA MET A 435 32.37 -7.15 -6.01
C MET A 435 33.78 -6.57 -5.87
N ALA A 436 33.99 -5.57 -5.01
CA ALA A 436 35.30 -4.98 -4.76
C ALA A 436 36.30 -6.03 -4.26
N TYR A 437 35.86 -6.92 -3.37
CA TYR A 437 36.65 -8.05 -2.90
C TYR A 437 37.11 -8.95 -4.05
N ASN A 438 36.18 -9.37 -4.93
CA ASN A 438 36.50 -10.23 -6.06
C ASN A 438 37.42 -9.55 -7.08
N VAL A 439 37.18 -8.26 -7.39
CA VAL A 439 38.00 -7.49 -8.35
C VAL A 439 39.45 -7.36 -7.88
N ILE A 440 39.69 -7.19 -6.57
CA ILE A 440 41.04 -7.11 -6.02
C ILE A 440 41.67 -8.50 -5.88
N ALA A 441 40.90 -9.50 -5.44
CA ALA A 441 41.43 -10.82 -5.14
C ALA A 441 41.76 -11.65 -6.38
N ILE A 442 41.08 -11.43 -7.52
CA ILE A 442 41.35 -12.15 -8.78
C ILE A 442 42.78 -11.88 -9.31
N PRO A 443 43.24 -10.62 -9.48
CA PRO A 443 44.63 -10.34 -9.88
C PRO A 443 45.68 -10.89 -8.90
N VAL A 444 45.38 -10.84 -7.59
CA VAL A 444 46.25 -11.39 -6.55
C VAL A 444 46.35 -12.92 -6.70
N ALA A 445 45.22 -13.60 -6.86
CA ALA A 445 45.17 -15.04 -7.10
C ALA A 445 45.74 -15.46 -8.46
N ALA A 446 45.72 -14.57 -9.46
CA ALA A 446 46.36 -14.80 -10.75
C ALA A 446 47.90 -14.67 -10.69
N GLY A 447 48.45 -14.27 -9.53
CA GLY A 447 49.88 -14.16 -9.32
C GLY A 447 50.50 -12.86 -9.85
N VAL A 448 49.72 -11.81 -10.14
CA VAL A 448 50.26 -10.52 -10.61
C VAL A 448 51.28 -9.92 -9.63
N LEU A 449 51.08 -10.13 -8.32
CA LEU A 449 52.01 -9.69 -7.27
C LEU A 449 53.14 -10.69 -6.99
N PHE A 450 53.05 -11.93 -7.51
CA PHE A 450 54.00 -13.00 -7.23
C PHE A 450 55.45 -12.64 -7.57
N PRO A 451 55.77 -11.96 -8.70
CA PRO A 451 57.15 -11.58 -9.02
C PRO A 451 57.81 -10.66 -7.97
N PHE A 452 57.01 -9.87 -7.25
CA PHE A 452 57.51 -8.89 -6.28
C PHE A 452 57.46 -9.42 -4.84
N THR A 453 56.42 -10.17 -4.47
CA THR A 453 56.17 -10.58 -3.08
C THR A 453 56.46 -12.06 -2.81
N ARG A 454 56.64 -12.88 -3.86
CA ARG A 454 56.71 -14.36 -3.80
C ARG A 454 55.53 -15.01 -3.06
N LEU A 455 54.43 -14.27 -2.86
CA LEU A 455 53.26 -14.76 -2.14
C LEU A 455 52.33 -15.44 -3.14
N SER A 456 52.25 -16.77 -3.09
CA SER A 456 51.22 -17.51 -3.82
C SER A 456 49.97 -17.62 -2.95
N MET A 457 48.79 -17.46 -3.54
CA MET A 457 47.51 -17.67 -2.84
C MET A 457 47.09 -19.13 -3.05
N PRO A 458 47.31 -20.03 -2.07
CA PRO A 458 46.89 -21.41 -2.23
C PRO A 458 45.36 -21.49 -2.30
N PRO A 459 44.78 -22.46 -3.04
CA PRO A 459 43.33 -22.57 -3.21
C PRO A 459 42.53 -22.67 -1.89
N TRP A 460 43.10 -23.27 -0.84
CA TRP A 460 42.45 -23.33 0.47
C TRP A 460 42.30 -21.94 1.11
N LEU A 461 43.28 -21.05 0.93
CA LEU A 461 43.21 -19.67 1.41
C LEU A 461 42.17 -18.89 0.62
N ALA A 462 42.10 -19.08 -0.70
CA ALA A 462 41.05 -18.50 -1.53
C ALA A 462 39.64 -18.94 -1.09
N GLY A 463 39.48 -20.21 -0.71
CA GLY A 463 38.24 -20.72 -0.12
C GLY A 463 37.88 -20.07 1.22
N ALA A 464 38.85 -19.93 2.13
CA ALA A 464 38.64 -19.27 3.43
C ALA A 464 38.22 -17.79 3.27
N CYS A 465 38.89 -17.09 2.37
CA CYS A 465 38.58 -15.75 1.92
C CYS A 465 37.14 -15.59 1.42
N MET A 466 36.65 -16.51 0.59
CA MET A 466 35.26 -16.51 0.11
C MET A 466 34.25 -16.75 1.23
N ALA A 467 34.57 -17.66 2.16
CA ALA A 467 33.72 -17.90 3.33
C ALA A 467 33.59 -16.64 4.19
N PHE A 468 34.70 -15.94 4.44
CA PHE A 468 34.69 -14.68 5.20
C PHE A 468 33.86 -13.58 4.51
N SER A 469 33.97 -13.45 3.19
CA SER A 469 33.13 -12.55 2.40
C SER A 469 31.63 -12.84 2.59
N SER A 470 31.23 -14.11 2.54
CA SER A 470 29.84 -14.52 2.77
C SER A 470 29.37 -14.21 4.19
N VAL A 471 30.19 -14.47 5.21
CA VAL A 471 29.90 -14.13 6.60
C VAL A 471 29.71 -12.62 6.76
N SER A 472 30.56 -11.80 6.14
CA SER A 472 30.46 -10.34 6.23
C SER A 472 29.12 -9.80 5.69
N VAL A 473 28.64 -10.36 4.57
CA VAL A 473 27.36 -9.99 3.96
C VAL A 473 26.18 -10.43 4.82
N VAL A 474 26.25 -11.62 5.42
CA VAL A 474 25.20 -12.11 6.33
C VAL A 474 25.14 -11.26 7.59
N CYS A 475 26.29 -10.98 8.24
CA CYS A 475 26.37 -10.08 9.39
C CYS A 475 25.86 -8.68 9.06
N SER A 476 26.22 -8.15 7.89
CA SER A 476 25.74 -6.85 7.42
C SER A 476 24.22 -6.83 7.27
N SER A 477 23.64 -7.89 6.70
CA SER A 477 22.18 -8.05 6.53
C SER A 477 21.46 -8.22 7.87
N LEU A 478 22.04 -8.97 8.81
CA LEU A 478 21.51 -9.13 10.17
C LEU A 478 21.48 -7.82 10.97
N LEU A 479 22.36 -6.86 10.64
CA LEU A 479 22.35 -5.54 11.27
C LEU A 479 21.02 -4.79 11.03
N LEU A 480 20.26 -5.13 9.99
CA LEU A 480 18.90 -4.60 9.77
C LEU A 480 17.96 -4.92 10.94
N ARG A 481 18.24 -5.95 11.76
CA ARG A 481 17.49 -6.21 13.01
C ARG A 481 17.55 -5.05 14.01
N ARG A 482 18.56 -4.19 13.91
CA ARG A 482 18.70 -2.98 14.75
C ARG A 482 18.01 -1.76 14.14
N TYR A 483 17.24 -1.93 13.06
CA TYR A 483 16.46 -0.86 12.47
C TYR A 483 15.53 -0.22 13.51
N ARG A 484 15.58 1.10 13.57
CA ARG A 484 14.64 1.92 14.34
C ARG A 484 13.74 2.67 13.38
N LYS A 485 12.44 2.67 13.67
CA LYS A 485 11.46 3.48 12.92
C LYS A 485 11.90 4.94 12.94
N PRO A 486 11.83 5.65 11.82
CA PRO A 486 12.03 7.09 11.82
C PRO A 486 10.92 7.73 12.66
N ARG A 487 11.28 8.56 13.63
CA ARG A 487 10.30 9.35 14.37
C ARG A 487 9.89 10.54 13.51
N LEU A 488 8.60 10.84 13.45
CA LEU A 488 8.09 12.00 12.71
C LEU A 488 8.66 13.31 13.25
N THR A 489 8.93 13.41 14.56
CA THR A 489 9.63 14.55 15.15
C THR A 489 11.02 14.76 14.55
N THR A 490 11.74 13.67 14.24
CA THR A 490 13.06 13.71 13.61
C THR A 490 12.97 14.04 12.12
N ILE A 491 11.96 13.54 11.41
CA ILE A 491 11.75 13.86 9.99
C ILE A 491 11.33 15.33 9.83
N LEU A 492 10.48 15.81 10.74
CA LEU A 492 9.95 17.16 10.70
C LEU A 492 10.90 18.20 11.30
N GLU A 493 12.05 17.80 11.87
CA GLU A 493 12.98 18.67 12.59
C GLU A 493 12.29 19.51 13.68
N ILE A 494 11.27 18.95 14.33
CA ILE A 494 10.61 19.63 15.45
C ILE A 494 11.53 19.47 16.66
N THR A 495 12.35 20.47 16.92
CA THR A 495 13.01 20.68 18.21
C THR A 495 11.91 21.02 19.22
N VAL A 496 11.53 20.03 20.03
CA VAL A 496 10.81 20.32 21.27
C VAL A 496 11.87 20.89 22.22
N GLU A 497 11.96 22.21 22.29
CA GLU A 497 12.64 22.90 23.41
C GLU A 497 11.83 22.76 24.70
#